data_AF-A0A933ZS14-F1
#
_entry.id   AF-A0A933ZS14-F1
#
_cell.length_a   1.000
_cell.length_b   1.000
_cell.length_c   1.000
_cell.angle_alpha   90.00
_cell.angle_beta   90.00
_cell.angle_gamma   90.00
#
_symmetry.space_group_name_H-M   'P 1'
#
loop_
_entity.id
_entity.type
_entity.pdbx_description
1 polymer ?
#
loop_
_entity_poly.entity_id
_entity_poly.type
_entity_poly.pdbx_seq_one_letter_code
_entity_poly.pdbx_strand_id
1 'polypeptide(L)'
;MFKCVIAEKGGGSRTEIFEKKEVNIGRVQGNDIVLAKGNISKHHSRIVFKDGKLIVLDLRSTNGTFVNGKRISAPQVVRPTDKIYVGDYILSVMGEDEDVPAEGEADAEQDAPPDDEEAQAPAEDEDEPPPEDEEEPPPEDEEGEPPEEEEEEPPPEEEEQEEAPPSRRGAGSGRPAAPLANRPAPLAARGGHAGGSGDGKPKRNIMKSRDGARKLDPRIVRYNQLQKEVHDRLIEYMDLRRLDIDKLGDEELWSRTEKSIRDILDQMEVDGELDEEVDREQLVTDVLNEALGLGPLEAFLADDDISEIMVNHATQLYIEKKGKISLSERTFSSNQAVLGVIERIVAPIGRRIDESSPLVDARLKDGSRVNAIIPPLSLKGPCVTIRKFKRETLTIEDLIKYKTVTPQMAEF
;
A
#
# COMPACT_ATOMS: atom_id res chain seq x y z
N MET A 1 5.43 17.82 39.77
CA MET A 1 4.00 17.62 39.49
C MET A 1 3.64 18.44 38.27
N PHE A 2 2.75 17.95 37.41
CA PHE A 2 2.22 18.75 36.32
C PHE A 2 0.74 18.45 36.10
N LYS A 3 0.02 19.44 35.58
CA LYS A 3 -1.41 19.38 35.30
C LYS A 3 -1.60 19.23 33.80
N CYS A 4 -2.42 18.28 33.38
CA CYS A 4 -2.76 18.07 31.97
C CYS A 4 -4.26 18.28 31.79
N VAL A 5 -4.64 19.23 30.94
CA VAL A 5 -6.03 19.43 30.50
C VAL A 5 -6.19 18.69 29.18
N ILE A 6 -7.18 17.80 29.13
CA ILE A 6 -7.47 16.94 27.98
C ILE A 6 -8.85 17.33 27.46
N ALA A 7 -8.92 17.88 26.26
CA ALA A 7 -10.16 18.28 25.59
C ALA A 7 -10.41 17.40 24.36
N GLU A 8 -11.62 16.85 24.23
CA GLU A 8 -12.06 16.14 23.04
C GLU A 8 -12.75 17.11 22.07
N LYS A 9 -12.43 17.04 20.76
CA LYS A 9 -13.09 17.85 19.73
C LYS A 9 -14.60 17.55 19.70
N GLY A 10 -15.41 18.54 20.07
CA GLY A 10 -16.87 18.41 20.17
C GLY A 10 -17.37 17.65 21.40
N GLY A 11 -16.49 17.39 22.38
CA GLY A 11 -16.79 16.73 23.64
C GLY A 11 -16.46 17.60 24.87
N GLY A 12 -16.43 16.97 26.05
CA GLY A 12 -16.05 17.63 27.30
C GLY A 12 -14.54 17.68 27.50
N SER A 13 -14.09 18.58 28.38
CA SER A 13 -12.70 18.60 28.87
C SER A 13 -12.59 17.98 30.25
N ARG A 14 -11.49 17.29 30.52
CA ARG A 14 -11.14 16.85 31.88
C ARG A 14 -9.71 17.24 32.22
N THR A 15 -9.43 17.38 33.51
CA THR A 15 -8.10 17.73 34.01
C THR A 15 -7.57 16.58 34.86
N GLU A 16 -6.32 16.19 34.63
CA GLU A 16 -5.62 15.19 35.41
C GLU A 16 -4.29 15.75 35.92
N ILE A 17 -3.89 15.35 37.13
CA ILE A 17 -2.67 15.82 37.78
C ILE A 17 -1.74 14.61 37.94
N PHE A 18 -0.48 14.78 37.53
CA PHE A 18 0.52 13.72 37.54
C PHE A 18 1.72 14.09 38.42
N GLU A 19 2.04 13.19 39.36
CA GLU A 19 3.26 13.23 40.19
C GLU A 19 4.39 12.36 39.63
N LYS A 20 4.25 11.88 38.40
CA LYS A 20 5.24 11.04 37.73
C LYS A 20 6.12 11.88 36.80
N LYS A 21 7.35 11.43 36.57
CA LYS A 21 8.26 12.03 35.58
C LYS A 21 7.90 11.69 34.14
N GLU A 22 7.14 10.62 33.93
CA GLU A 22 6.72 10.16 32.62
C GLU A 22 5.24 9.78 32.66
N VAL A 23 4.52 10.16 31.60
CA VAL A 23 3.09 9.91 31.41
C VAL A 23 2.88 9.34 30.00
N ASN A 24 2.36 8.12 29.93
CA ASN A 24 2.04 7.47 28.67
C ASN A 24 0.61 7.81 28.23
N ILE A 25 0.44 8.03 26.93
CA ILE A 25 -0.84 8.37 26.31
C ILE A 25 -1.17 7.31 25.26
N GLY A 26 -2.40 6.79 25.27
CA GLY A 26 -2.82 5.86 24.24
C GLY A 26 -4.23 5.32 24.43
N ARG A 27 -4.65 4.46 23.52
CA ARG A 27 -6.04 3.98 23.45
C ARG A 27 -6.36 2.85 24.43
N VAL A 28 -5.39 2.01 24.79
CA VAL A 28 -5.64 0.85 25.65
C VAL A 28 -5.51 1.21 27.12
N GLN A 29 -6.16 0.43 27.97
CA GLN A 29 -5.93 0.46 29.41
C GLN A 29 -4.47 0.09 29.71
N GLY A 30 -3.86 0.79 30.68
CA GLY A 30 -2.44 0.67 31.01
C GLY A 30 -1.61 1.92 30.70
N ASN A 31 -2.13 2.81 29.84
CA ASN A 31 -1.59 4.17 29.71
C ASN A 31 -2.07 5.03 30.89
N ASP A 32 -1.28 6.04 31.25
CA ASP A 32 -1.65 7.01 32.29
C ASP A 32 -2.82 7.89 31.81
N ILE A 33 -2.79 8.32 30.54
CA ILE A 33 -3.91 8.98 29.88
C ILE A 33 -4.49 8.03 28.84
N VAL A 34 -5.71 7.53 29.11
CA VAL A 34 -6.44 6.65 28.19
C VAL A 34 -7.41 7.46 27.34
N LEU A 35 -7.19 7.42 26.02
CA LEU A 35 -8.00 8.10 25.01
C LEU A 35 -8.64 7.06 24.08
N ALA A 36 -9.88 6.66 24.34
CA ALA A 36 -10.48 5.44 23.79
C ALA A 36 -10.89 5.49 22.29
N LYS A 37 -10.52 6.53 21.53
CA LYS A 37 -10.96 6.74 20.14
C LYS A 37 -10.09 5.99 19.12
N GLY A 38 -10.71 5.50 18.05
CA GLY A 38 -10.06 4.60 17.08
C GLY A 38 -8.87 5.21 16.32
N ASN A 39 -8.81 6.54 16.21
CA ASN A 39 -7.69 7.28 15.62
C ASN A 39 -6.47 7.43 16.55
N ILE A 40 -6.48 6.73 17.69
CA ILE A 40 -5.39 6.75 18.68
C ILE A 40 -4.78 5.35 18.77
N SER A 41 -3.46 5.29 18.74
CA SER A 41 -2.70 4.05 18.79
C SER A 41 -2.73 3.47 20.21
N LYS A 42 -2.48 2.17 20.36
CA LYS A 42 -2.50 1.52 21.69
C LYS A 42 -1.59 2.25 22.68
N HIS A 43 -0.37 2.55 22.26
CA HIS A 43 0.57 3.47 22.89
C HIS A 43 0.91 4.53 21.84
N HIS A 44 0.40 5.75 22.00
CA HIS A 44 0.42 6.76 20.94
C HIS A 44 1.55 7.76 21.15
N SER A 45 1.64 8.33 22.36
CA SER A 45 2.66 9.32 22.68
C SER A 45 3.04 9.24 24.16
N ARG A 46 4.14 9.91 24.51
CA ARG A 46 4.65 9.99 25.87
C ARG A 46 5.05 11.42 26.19
N ILE A 47 4.73 11.86 27.40
CA ILE A 47 5.19 13.13 27.96
C ILE A 47 6.22 12.82 29.04
N VAL A 48 7.39 13.43 28.94
CA VAL A 48 8.51 13.27 29.88
C VAL A 48 8.85 14.63 30.48
N PHE A 49 8.90 14.69 31.81
CA PHE A 49 9.38 15.85 32.54
C PHE A 49 10.84 15.65 32.93
N LYS A 50 11.74 16.41 32.28
CA LYS A 50 13.19 16.31 32.48
C LYS A 50 13.81 17.70 32.52
N ASP A 51 14.68 17.95 33.51
CA ASP A 51 15.41 19.21 33.67
C ASP A 51 14.51 20.46 33.68
N GLY A 52 13.34 20.36 34.31
CA GLY A 52 12.34 21.45 34.37
C GLY A 52 11.59 21.68 33.07
N LYS A 53 11.76 20.83 32.05
CA LYS A 53 11.13 20.93 30.73
C LYS A 53 10.19 19.75 30.50
N LEU A 54 9.06 20.03 29.85
CA LEU A 54 8.17 19.01 29.33
C LEU A 54 8.59 18.66 27.91
N ILE A 55 8.75 17.37 27.62
CA ILE A 55 9.15 16.84 26.33
C ILE A 55 8.07 15.87 25.88
N VAL A 56 7.54 16.08 24.68
CA VAL A 56 6.58 15.18 24.04
C VAL A 56 7.31 14.31 23.03
N LEU A 57 6.99 13.03 23.04
CA LEU A 57 7.51 12.04 22.12
C LEU A 57 6.34 11.32 21.46
N ASP A 58 6.37 11.22 20.14
CA ASP A 58 5.50 10.31 19.41
C ASP A 58 6.06 8.88 19.49
N LEU A 59 5.21 7.90 19.82
CA LEU A 59 5.60 6.49 19.94
C LEU A 59 5.34 5.72 18.63
N ARG A 60 5.66 6.35 17.48
CA ARG A 60 5.31 5.87 16.13
C ARG A 60 3.81 5.64 15.99
N SER A 61 3.02 6.62 16.42
CA SER A 61 1.59 6.52 16.31
C SER A 61 1.15 6.57 14.85
N THR A 62 0.05 5.87 14.55
CA THR A 62 -0.49 5.74 13.19
C THR A 62 -0.80 7.11 12.57
N ASN A 63 -1.41 7.99 13.36
CA ASN A 63 -1.84 9.32 12.89
C ASN A 63 -0.86 10.43 13.28
N GLY A 64 0.20 10.13 14.03
CA GLY A 64 1.15 11.11 14.51
C GLY A 64 0.66 11.94 15.69
N THR A 65 1.62 12.51 16.42
CA THR A 65 1.43 13.55 17.42
C THR A 65 1.84 14.90 16.82
N PHE A 66 1.06 15.95 17.10
CA PHE A 66 1.36 17.30 16.60
C PHE A 66 1.48 18.27 17.76
N VAL A 67 2.36 19.27 17.63
CA VAL A 67 2.49 20.37 18.58
C VAL A 67 2.27 21.67 17.82
N ASN A 68 1.26 22.45 18.23
CA ASN A 68 0.85 23.70 17.57
C ASN A 68 0.62 23.50 16.05
N GLY A 69 -0.02 22.40 15.68
CA GLY A 69 -0.30 22.05 14.28
C GLY A 69 0.85 21.37 13.52
N LYS A 70 2.09 21.39 14.03
CA LYS A 70 3.23 20.75 13.36
C LYS A 70 3.43 19.32 13.85
N ARG A 71 3.51 18.36 12.94
CA ARG A 71 3.82 16.96 13.27
C ARG A 71 5.22 16.84 13.87
N ILE A 72 5.35 16.10 14.96
CA ILE A 72 6.63 15.84 15.60
C ILE A 72 7.18 14.50 15.11
N SER A 73 8.44 14.49 14.66
CA SER A 73 9.17 13.27 14.28
C SER A 73 10.32 12.96 15.25
N ALA A 74 10.65 13.90 16.12
CA ALA A 74 11.67 13.79 17.16
C ALA A 74 11.11 14.35 18.49
N PRO A 75 11.72 14.00 19.64
CA PRO A 75 11.32 14.55 20.93
C PRO A 75 11.29 16.08 20.92
N GLN A 76 10.15 16.67 21.24
CA GLN A 76 9.95 18.11 21.20
C GLN A 76 9.69 18.67 22.60
N VAL A 77 10.44 19.70 22.98
CA VAL A 77 10.18 20.48 24.20
C VAL A 77 8.91 21.30 24.00
N VAL A 78 7.98 21.22 24.93
CA VAL A 78 6.71 21.96 24.92
C VAL A 78 6.61 22.93 26.08
N ARG A 79 5.96 24.07 25.84
CA ARG A 79 5.66 25.12 26.81
C ARG A 79 4.20 24.98 27.30
N PRO A 80 3.85 25.60 28.44
CA PRO A 80 2.48 25.55 28.96
C PRO A 80 1.39 26.09 28.03
N THR A 81 1.77 26.99 27.12
CA THR A 81 0.89 27.57 26.10
C THR A 81 0.71 26.69 24.87
N ASP A 82 1.51 25.64 24.71
CA ASP A 82 1.49 24.81 23.52
C ASP A 82 0.31 23.82 23.56
N LYS A 83 -0.31 23.62 22.40
CA LYS A 83 -1.38 22.66 22.18
C LYS A 83 -0.78 21.38 21.58
N ILE A 84 -0.92 20.25 22.27
CA ILE A 84 -0.49 18.95 21.79
C ILE A 84 -1.71 18.22 21.23
N TYR A 85 -1.67 17.83 19.97
CA TYR A 85 -2.77 17.14 19.30
C TYR A 85 -2.45 15.65 19.20
N VAL A 86 -3.40 14.83 19.65
CA VAL A 86 -3.35 13.36 19.64
C VAL A 86 -4.71 12.86 19.12
N GLY A 87 -4.79 12.58 17.83
CA GLY A 87 -6.07 12.30 17.16
C GLY A 87 -7.05 13.47 17.34
N ASP A 88 -8.24 13.18 17.89
CA ASP A 88 -9.28 14.20 18.13
C ASP A 88 -9.12 14.94 19.46
N TYR A 89 -8.04 14.68 20.20
CA TYR A 89 -7.81 15.30 21.50
C TYR A 89 -6.75 16.40 21.42
N ILE A 90 -7.01 17.46 22.17
CA ILE A 90 -6.08 18.55 22.42
C ILE A 90 -5.67 18.45 23.89
N LEU A 91 -4.36 18.33 24.12
CA LEU A 91 -3.76 18.29 25.44
C LEU A 91 -2.99 19.58 25.68
N SER A 92 -3.20 20.18 26.85
CA SER A 92 -2.46 21.35 27.33
C SER A 92 -1.85 21.02 28.68
N VAL A 93 -0.54 21.25 28.81
CA VAL A 93 0.23 20.77 29.96
C VAL A 93 0.82 21.94 30.73
N MET A 94 0.41 22.13 31.97
CA MET A 94 0.85 23.23 32.83
C MET A 94 1.88 22.74 33.85
N GLY A 95 2.99 23.47 33.95
CA GLY A 95 4.04 23.24 34.96
C GLY A 95 3.63 23.71 36.36
N GLU A 96 4.48 23.45 37.34
CA GLU A 96 4.21 23.58 38.79
C GLU A 96 3.98 25.02 39.31
N ASP A 97 4.03 26.06 38.47
CA ASP A 97 4.04 27.47 38.91
C ASP A 97 2.95 28.38 38.29
N GLU A 98 1.93 27.84 37.61
CA GLU A 98 0.85 28.68 37.05
C GLU A 98 -0.56 28.19 37.42
N ASP A 99 -1.15 28.84 38.43
CA ASP A 99 -2.59 28.82 38.74
C ASP A 99 -3.31 29.90 37.91
N VAL A 100 -4.33 29.51 37.14
CA VAL A 100 -5.28 30.43 36.48
C VAL A 100 -6.71 29.89 36.74
N PRO A 101 -7.69 30.76 37.07
CA PRO A 101 -8.91 30.36 37.76
C PRO A 101 -9.92 29.66 36.84
N ALA A 102 -10.79 28.87 37.46
CA ALA A 102 -11.93 28.25 36.81
C ALA A 102 -13.02 29.27 36.47
N GLU A 103 -13.68 29.01 35.33
CA GLU A 103 -14.96 29.53 34.80
C GLU A 103 -14.89 30.49 33.60
N GLY A 104 -15.56 30.07 32.52
CA GLY A 104 -15.86 30.84 31.32
C GLY A 104 -16.18 29.94 30.13
N GLU A 105 -17.44 29.48 30.01
CA GLU A 105 -17.95 28.83 28.80
C GLU A 105 -17.91 29.77 27.59
N ALA A 106 -17.66 29.15 26.42
CA ALA A 106 -17.93 29.61 25.05
C ALA A 106 -17.12 30.79 24.49
N ASP A 107 -16.10 30.46 23.68
CA ASP A 107 -16.16 30.75 22.24
C ASP A 107 -15.35 29.69 21.47
N ALA A 108 -16.04 29.00 20.56
CA ALA A 108 -15.45 27.99 19.70
C ALA A 108 -14.82 28.67 18.48
N GLU A 109 -13.57 29.12 18.61
CA GLU A 109 -12.73 29.40 17.46
C GLU A 109 -12.16 28.09 16.91
N GLN A 110 -12.44 27.85 15.64
CA GLN A 110 -12.02 26.68 14.86
C GLN A 110 -10.52 26.75 14.56
N ASP A 111 -9.69 26.22 15.46
CA ASP A 111 -8.33 25.80 15.09
C ASP A 111 -8.39 24.33 14.65
N ALA A 112 -8.56 24.13 13.34
CA ALA A 112 -8.27 22.85 12.69
C ALA A 112 -6.75 22.60 12.69
N PRO A 113 -6.28 21.34 12.75
CA PRO A 113 -4.91 21.03 12.37
C PRO A 113 -4.69 21.54 10.93
N PRO A 114 -3.48 22.04 10.57
CA PRO A 114 -3.24 22.52 9.23
C PRO A 114 -3.52 21.39 8.23
N ASP A 115 -4.36 21.71 7.24
CA ASP A 115 -4.47 20.91 6.02
C ASP A 115 -3.09 20.89 5.35
N ASP A 116 -2.62 19.70 4.97
CA ASP A 116 -1.40 19.52 4.18
C ASP A 116 -1.66 20.06 2.75
N GLU A 117 -1.47 21.37 2.55
CA GLU A 117 -1.25 21.98 1.25
C GLU A 117 0.26 22.10 0.95
N GLU A 118 0.58 21.88 -0.33
CA GLU A 118 1.90 21.82 -0.93
C GLU A 118 2.81 23.01 -0.57
N ALA A 119 4.06 22.69 -0.19
CA ALA A 119 5.15 23.66 -0.15
C ALA A 119 5.48 24.13 -1.57
N GLN A 120 5.10 25.38 -1.87
CA GLN A 120 5.66 26.14 -2.98
C GLN A 120 7.12 26.53 -2.69
N ALA A 121 7.93 26.51 -3.75
CA ALA A 121 9.31 26.97 -3.78
C ALA A 121 9.43 28.48 -3.47
N PRO A 122 10.61 28.94 -3.03
CA PRO A 122 11.07 30.29 -3.33
C PRO A 122 12.31 30.28 -4.23
N ALA A 123 12.32 31.20 -5.19
CA ALA A 123 13.42 31.55 -6.08
C ALA A 123 14.23 32.75 -5.53
N GLU A 124 15.55 32.73 -5.81
CA GLU A 124 16.52 33.84 -6.02
C GLU A 124 16.81 34.77 -4.81
N ASP A 125 18.04 35.16 -4.42
CA ASP A 125 19.34 35.38 -5.08
C ASP A 125 20.51 35.17 -4.07
N GLU A 126 21.69 34.74 -4.53
CA GLU A 126 22.93 35.56 -4.59
C GLU A 126 24.15 34.75 -5.07
N ASP A 127 24.92 35.38 -5.96
CA ASP A 127 26.12 34.95 -6.67
C ASP A 127 27.28 34.46 -5.78
N GLU A 128 27.87 33.31 -6.11
CA GLU A 128 29.33 33.10 -6.09
C GLU A 128 29.73 31.87 -6.96
N PRO A 129 30.77 31.96 -7.81
CA PRO A 129 31.09 30.92 -8.80
C PRO A 129 31.87 29.73 -8.19
N PRO A 130 31.74 28.51 -8.74
CA PRO A 130 32.53 27.36 -8.31
C PRO A 130 33.93 27.37 -8.94
N PRO A 131 34.97 26.82 -8.27
CA PRO A 131 36.27 26.57 -8.88
C PRO A 131 36.24 25.35 -9.81
N GLU A 132 37.13 25.41 -10.81
CA GLU A 132 37.30 24.53 -11.96
C GLU A 132 37.93 23.16 -11.63
N ASP A 133 37.55 22.20 -12.48
CA ASP A 133 38.08 20.88 -12.83
C ASP A 133 39.44 20.41 -12.28
N GLU A 134 39.47 19.18 -11.75
CA GLU A 134 40.57 18.23 -11.96
C GLU A 134 39.97 16.85 -12.32
N GLU A 135 40.05 16.50 -13.61
CA GLU A 135 39.80 15.16 -14.14
C GLU A 135 40.96 14.22 -13.76
N GLU A 136 40.66 13.08 -13.13
CA GLU A 136 41.60 11.94 -13.07
C GLU A 136 41.26 10.93 -14.18
N PRO A 137 42.26 10.44 -14.95
CA PRO A 137 42.05 9.55 -16.09
C PRO A 137 41.74 8.11 -15.68
N PRO A 138 41.04 7.32 -16.52
CA PRO A 138 40.79 5.91 -16.27
C PRO A 138 42.07 5.06 -16.47
N PRO A 139 42.27 3.97 -15.71
CA PRO A 139 43.37 3.06 -15.94
C PRO A 139 43.16 2.18 -17.18
N GLU A 140 44.30 1.89 -17.82
CA GLU A 140 44.50 1.20 -19.10
C GLU A 140 44.19 -0.30 -19.06
N ASP A 141 43.91 -0.83 -20.25
CA ASP A 141 43.60 -2.21 -20.59
C ASP A 141 44.71 -3.20 -20.20
N GLU A 142 44.37 -4.29 -19.49
CA GLU A 142 45.15 -5.53 -19.48
C GLU A 142 44.44 -6.59 -20.34
N GLU A 143 45.10 -6.93 -21.44
CA GLU A 143 44.76 -8.03 -22.35
C GLU A 143 44.81 -9.37 -21.61
N GLY A 144 43.66 -10.04 -21.50
CA GLY A 144 43.54 -11.43 -21.06
C GLY A 144 43.05 -12.30 -22.22
N GLU A 145 43.93 -13.21 -22.67
CA GLU A 145 43.69 -14.23 -23.68
C GLU A 145 42.43 -15.08 -23.39
N PRO A 146 41.57 -15.38 -24.40
CA PRO A 146 40.58 -16.44 -24.27
C PRO A 146 41.22 -17.82 -24.55
N PRO A 147 40.81 -18.89 -23.84
CA PRO A 147 41.30 -20.24 -24.09
C PRO A 147 40.73 -20.85 -25.38
N GLU A 148 41.52 -21.74 -25.96
CA GLU A 148 41.23 -22.59 -27.11
C GLU A 148 40.05 -23.54 -26.81
N GLU A 149 39.04 -23.55 -27.68
CA GLU A 149 38.02 -24.62 -27.74
C GLU A 149 37.95 -25.22 -29.15
N GLU A 150 37.70 -26.52 -29.15
CA GLU A 150 38.04 -27.53 -30.14
C GLU A 150 37.17 -27.52 -31.41
N GLU A 151 37.76 -28.05 -32.48
CA GLU A 151 37.16 -28.29 -33.80
C GLU A 151 36.04 -29.35 -33.75
N GLU A 152 34.86 -29.02 -34.29
CA GLU A 152 33.95 -30.02 -34.88
C GLU A 152 33.44 -29.54 -36.26
N GLU A 153 33.64 -30.41 -37.27
CA GLU A 153 33.22 -30.23 -38.66
C GLU A 153 31.69 -30.38 -38.87
N PRO A 154 31.11 -29.78 -39.92
CA PRO A 154 29.66 -29.73 -40.14
C PRO A 154 29.11 -30.90 -40.97
N PRO A 155 27.82 -31.27 -40.83
CA PRO A 155 27.08 -32.02 -41.85
C PRO A 155 26.18 -31.09 -42.70
N PRO A 156 25.70 -31.57 -43.88
CA PRO A 156 25.55 -30.76 -45.08
C PRO A 156 24.17 -30.14 -45.33
N GLU A 157 24.18 -29.22 -46.31
CA GLU A 157 23.09 -28.44 -46.91
C GLU A 157 21.99 -29.28 -47.56
N GLU A 158 20.73 -28.84 -47.44
CA GLU A 158 19.73 -28.95 -48.52
C GLU A 158 18.97 -27.63 -48.68
N GLU A 159 18.81 -27.27 -49.95
CA GLU A 159 18.32 -26.01 -50.51
C GLU A 159 16.80 -25.85 -50.35
N GLU A 160 16.31 -24.61 -50.18
CA GLU A 160 15.22 -24.07 -51.02
C GLU A 160 15.09 -22.54 -50.82
N GLN A 161 14.98 -21.86 -51.97
CA GLN A 161 15.06 -20.42 -52.19
C GLN A 161 13.66 -19.80 -52.33
N GLU A 162 13.49 -18.53 -51.92
CA GLU A 162 12.77 -17.43 -52.60
C GLU A 162 12.48 -16.30 -51.58
N GLU A 163 13.30 -15.25 -51.52
CA GLU A 163 13.25 -13.97 -52.29
C GLU A 163 12.25 -12.90 -51.81
N ALA A 164 12.80 -11.85 -51.19
CA ALA A 164 12.41 -10.44 -51.35
C ALA A 164 13.64 -9.57 -50.94
N PRO A 165 13.80 -8.29 -51.35
CA PRO A 165 13.00 -7.42 -52.22
C PRO A 165 13.87 -6.67 -53.27
N PRO A 166 13.33 -5.61 -53.94
CA PRO A 166 14.21 -4.46 -54.18
C PRO A 166 13.62 -3.11 -53.75
N SER A 167 14.53 -2.26 -53.27
CA SER A 167 14.31 -0.85 -52.93
C SER A 167 14.10 0.02 -54.17
N ARG A 168 13.32 1.10 -54.03
CA ARG A 168 13.54 2.36 -54.78
C ARG A 168 13.41 3.57 -53.86
N ARG A 169 14.40 4.46 -53.98
CA ARG A 169 14.47 5.82 -53.41
C ARG A 169 13.50 6.77 -54.10
N GLY A 170 13.08 7.82 -53.39
CA GLY A 170 12.91 9.15 -53.98
C GLY A 170 11.82 10.09 -53.43
N ALA A 171 12.26 11.04 -52.59
CA ALA A 171 11.82 12.45 -52.50
C ALA A 171 10.46 12.85 -51.84
N GLY A 172 10.56 13.46 -50.65
CA GLY A 172 10.47 14.92 -50.49
C GLY A 172 9.11 15.59 -50.17
N SER A 173 9.14 16.50 -49.17
CA SER A 173 8.10 17.45 -48.68
C SER A 173 7.07 16.86 -47.71
N GLY A 174 6.67 17.46 -46.58
CA GLY A 174 6.96 18.74 -45.95
C GLY A 174 5.72 19.19 -45.15
N ARG A 175 5.82 19.19 -43.80
CA ARG A 175 4.92 19.83 -42.77
C ARG A 175 3.54 19.20 -42.49
N PRO A 176 2.87 19.57 -41.37
CA PRO A 176 3.30 19.44 -39.97
C PRO A 176 2.26 18.70 -39.09
N ALA A 177 2.66 18.33 -37.87
CA ALA A 177 1.78 17.75 -36.86
C ALA A 177 0.78 18.78 -36.29
N ALA A 178 -0.46 18.34 -36.04
CA ALA A 178 -1.43 19.02 -35.19
C ALA A 178 -2.24 17.97 -34.37
N PRO A 179 -2.66 18.31 -33.13
CA PRO A 179 -3.11 17.35 -32.13
C PRO A 179 -4.62 17.12 -32.20
N LEU A 180 -5.08 15.90 -31.88
CA LEU A 180 -6.50 15.64 -31.65
C LEU A 180 -6.72 15.04 -30.27
N ALA A 181 -7.03 15.95 -29.34
CA ALA A 181 -7.93 15.69 -28.25
C ALA A 181 -9.32 15.39 -28.81
N ASN A 182 -9.93 14.26 -28.43
CA ASN A 182 -11.36 14.20 -28.14
C ASN A 182 -11.75 12.89 -27.45
N ARG A 183 -12.20 13.02 -26.21
CA ARG A 183 -12.97 12.01 -25.48
C ARG A 183 -14.41 12.05 -26.02
N PRO A 184 -15.10 10.92 -26.25
CA PRO A 184 -16.55 10.93 -26.31
C PRO A 184 -17.14 10.66 -24.92
N ALA A 185 -17.91 11.63 -24.43
CA ALA A 185 -18.91 11.47 -23.38
C ALA A 185 -20.13 10.68 -23.92
N PRO A 186 -20.94 10.03 -23.06
CA PRO A 186 -21.94 9.06 -23.50
C PRO A 186 -23.19 9.72 -24.08
N LEU A 187 -23.68 9.18 -25.19
CA LEU A 187 -24.91 9.58 -25.85
C LEU A 187 -26.14 9.20 -25.00
N ALA A 188 -26.94 10.22 -24.66
CA ALA A 188 -28.27 10.06 -24.10
C ALA A 188 -29.23 9.49 -25.16
N ALA A 189 -29.92 8.41 -24.83
CA ALA A 189 -30.95 7.79 -25.67
C ALA A 189 -32.29 8.54 -25.52
N ARG A 190 -32.88 8.95 -26.65
CA ARG A 190 -34.30 9.32 -26.77
C ARG A 190 -34.99 8.39 -27.76
N GLY A 191 -36.25 8.08 -27.43
CA GLY A 191 -37.03 6.94 -27.92
C GLY A 191 -37.48 6.96 -29.37
N GLY A 192 -37.89 5.78 -29.83
CA GLY A 192 -38.66 5.52 -31.05
C GLY A 192 -39.21 4.09 -31.03
N HIS A 193 -40.54 3.96 -31.07
CA HIS A 193 -41.32 2.72 -30.94
C HIS A 193 -41.38 1.87 -32.23
N ALA A 194 -41.32 0.54 -32.07
CA ALA A 194 -42.11 -0.49 -32.76
C ALA A 194 -41.89 -1.80 -31.96
N GLY A 195 -42.86 -2.53 -31.42
CA GLY A 195 -44.09 -3.03 -32.02
C GLY A 195 -43.96 -4.55 -32.17
N GLY A 196 -44.12 -5.32 -31.08
CA GLY A 196 -44.00 -6.77 -31.09
C GLY A 196 -44.41 -7.41 -29.75
N SER A 197 -45.66 -7.84 -29.68
CA SER A 197 -46.26 -8.55 -28.54
C SER A 197 -45.60 -9.91 -28.32
N GLY A 198 -45.04 -10.11 -27.13
CA GLY A 198 -44.55 -11.39 -26.64
C GLY A 198 -44.49 -11.34 -25.12
N ASP A 199 -45.52 -11.90 -24.47
CA ASP A 199 -45.58 -12.10 -23.02
C ASP A 199 -44.46 -13.04 -22.58
N GLY A 200 -43.29 -12.46 -22.30
CA GLY A 200 -42.13 -13.15 -21.77
C GLY A 200 -41.32 -12.16 -20.96
N LYS A 201 -41.78 -11.83 -19.74
CA LYS A 201 -41.03 -10.99 -18.81
C LYS A 201 -39.59 -11.53 -18.71
N PRO A 202 -38.55 -10.76 -19.09
CA PRO A 202 -37.19 -11.20 -18.91
C PRO A 202 -36.96 -11.27 -17.40
N LYS A 203 -36.76 -12.47 -16.88
CA LYS A 203 -36.28 -12.67 -15.52
C LYS A 203 -34.89 -12.04 -15.45
N ARG A 204 -34.83 -10.77 -15.04
CA ARG A 204 -33.61 -10.19 -14.47
C ARG A 204 -33.25 -11.10 -13.29
N ASN A 205 -32.34 -12.04 -13.52
CA ASN A 205 -31.54 -12.62 -12.46
C ASN A 205 -30.65 -11.50 -11.93
N ILE A 206 -31.25 -10.59 -11.16
CA ILE A 206 -30.53 -9.92 -10.09
C ILE A 206 -30.05 -11.10 -9.25
N MET A 207 -28.76 -11.44 -9.37
CA MET A 207 -28.10 -12.26 -8.36
C MET A 207 -28.52 -11.65 -7.04
N LYS A 208 -29.41 -12.34 -6.31
CA LYS A 208 -29.65 -12.04 -4.91
C LYS A 208 -28.25 -11.96 -4.31
N SER A 209 -27.86 -10.78 -3.87
CA SER A 209 -26.66 -10.59 -3.09
C SER A 209 -26.74 -11.62 -1.97
N ARG A 210 -25.97 -12.69 -2.13
CA ARG A 210 -25.70 -13.63 -1.05
C ARG A 210 -24.68 -12.92 -0.17
N ASP A 211 -25.06 -11.80 0.43
CA ASP A 211 -24.45 -11.28 1.66
C ASP A 211 -24.90 -12.16 2.85
N GLY A 212 -24.94 -13.48 2.63
CA GLY A 212 -24.77 -14.42 3.72
C GLY A 212 -23.28 -14.46 3.94
N ALA A 213 -22.78 -13.76 4.96
CA ALA A 213 -21.43 -13.92 5.46
C ALA A 213 -21.20 -15.42 5.68
N ARG A 214 -20.65 -16.11 4.67
CA ARG A 214 -20.24 -17.49 4.80
C ARG A 214 -19.12 -17.42 5.80
N LYS A 215 -19.38 -17.84 7.04
CA LYS A 215 -18.38 -17.86 8.10
C LYS A 215 -17.16 -18.60 7.53
N LEU A 216 -16.00 -17.94 7.61
CA LEU A 216 -14.73 -18.56 7.26
C LEU A 216 -14.59 -19.86 8.04
N ASP A 217 -13.94 -20.85 7.43
CA ASP A 217 -13.58 -22.08 8.12
C ASP A 217 -12.79 -21.71 9.38
N PRO A 218 -13.15 -22.21 10.58
CA PRO A 218 -12.38 -21.98 11.80
C PRO A 218 -10.88 -22.22 11.66
N ARG A 219 -10.47 -23.17 10.80
CA ARG A 219 -9.05 -23.44 10.50
C ARG A 219 -8.38 -22.26 9.82
N ILE A 220 -9.05 -21.65 8.83
CA ILE A 220 -8.56 -20.45 8.14
C ILE A 220 -8.48 -19.28 9.13
N VAL A 221 -9.47 -19.13 10.02
CA VAL A 221 -9.44 -18.07 11.03
C VAL A 221 -8.25 -18.24 11.99
N ARG A 222 -8.00 -19.47 12.46
CA ARG A 222 -6.86 -19.77 13.34
C ARG A 222 -5.52 -19.53 12.64
N TYR A 223 -5.39 -20.00 11.39
CA TYR A 223 -4.18 -19.79 10.59
C TYR A 223 -3.89 -18.31 10.38
N ASN A 224 -4.90 -17.50 10.05
CA ASN A 224 -4.74 -16.05 9.92
C ASN A 224 -4.32 -15.36 11.21
N GLN A 225 -4.84 -15.82 12.36
CA GLN A 225 -4.43 -15.28 13.67
C GLN A 225 -2.96 -15.57 13.92
N LEU A 226 -2.51 -16.79 13.63
CA LEU A 226 -1.12 -17.17 13.74
C LEU A 226 -0.22 -16.36 12.79
N GLN A 227 -0.58 -16.27 11.50
CA GLN A 227 0.14 -15.46 10.52
C GLN A 227 0.26 -14.00 10.96
N LYS A 228 -0.83 -13.42 11.49
CA LYS A 228 -0.82 -12.06 12.03
C LYS A 228 0.11 -11.92 13.22
N GLU A 229 0.10 -12.88 14.14
CA GLU A 229 0.96 -12.85 15.32
C GLU A 229 2.44 -12.93 14.96
N VAL A 230 2.81 -13.81 14.03
CA VAL A 230 4.18 -13.91 13.52
C VAL A 230 4.59 -12.61 12.83
N HIS A 231 3.70 -12.02 12.02
CA HIS A 231 3.95 -10.74 11.36
C HIS A 231 4.12 -9.58 12.36
N ASP A 232 3.27 -9.50 13.41
CA ASP A 232 3.38 -8.48 14.45
C ASP A 232 4.73 -8.62 15.20
N ARG A 233 5.15 -9.84 15.55
CA ARG A 233 6.48 -10.11 16.15
C ARG A 233 7.64 -9.79 15.21
N LEU A 234 7.49 -10.05 13.91
CA LEU A 234 8.49 -9.72 12.90
C LEU A 234 8.73 -8.21 12.83
N ILE A 235 7.65 -7.40 12.82
CA ILE A 235 7.77 -5.94 12.86
C ILE A 235 8.54 -5.50 14.10
N GLU A 236 8.19 -6.01 15.28
CA GLU A 236 8.89 -5.67 16.51
C GLU A 236 10.39 -6.06 16.45
N TYR A 237 10.70 -7.24 15.91
CA TYR A 237 12.06 -7.73 15.76
C TYR A 237 12.89 -6.89 14.78
N MET A 238 12.31 -6.49 13.65
CA MET A 238 12.98 -5.64 12.64
C MET A 238 13.12 -4.19 13.13
N ASP A 239 12.13 -3.66 13.85
CA ASP A 239 12.14 -2.31 14.42
C ASP A 239 13.29 -2.09 15.41
N LEU A 240 13.68 -3.13 16.13
CA LEU A 240 14.83 -3.11 17.05
C LEU A 240 16.18 -3.07 16.32
N ARG A 241 16.22 -3.48 15.05
CA ARG A 241 17.42 -3.55 14.20
C ARG A 241 17.44 -2.50 13.07
N ARG A 242 16.50 -1.54 13.10
CA ARG A 242 16.16 -0.59 12.02
C ARG A 242 17.31 0.25 11.44
N LEU A 243 18.46 0.36 12.11
CA LEU A 243 19.60 1.13 11.61
C LEU A 243 20.31 0.48 10.40
N ASP A 244 20.05 -0.80 10.12
CA ASP A 244 20.76 -1.55 9.06
C ASP A 244 19.95 -1.74 7.77
N ILE A 245 18.62 -1.63 7.81
CA ILE A 245 17.74 -2.15 6.73
C ILE A 245 17.78 -1.29 5.46
N ASP A 246 17.87 0.04 5.60
CA ASP A 246 17.86 0.99 4.47
C ASP A 246 19.08 0.87 3.55
N LYS A 247 20.09 0.08 3.94
CA LYS A 247 21.34 -0.12 3.19
C LYS A 247 21.47 -1.53 2.59
N LEU A 248 20.50 -2.41 2.82
CA LEU A 248 20.54 -3.78 2.34
C LEU A 248 20.06 -3.86 0.89
N GLY A 249 20.68 -4.72 0.10
CA GLY A 249 20.13 -5.14 -1.19
C GLY A 249 18.90 -6.02 -1.01
N ASP A 250 18.06 -6.11 -2.05
CA ASP A 250 16.82 -6.91 -2.03
C ASP A 250 17.09 -8.35 -1.56
N GLU A 251 18.06 -9.06 -2.14
CA GLU A 251 18.35 -10.46 -1.77
C GLU A 251 18.73 -10.64 -0.28
N GLU A 252 19.51 -9.72 0.27
CA GLU A 252 19.93 -9.78 1.66
C GLU A 252 18.77 -9.48 2.61
N LEU A 253 17.89 -8.54 2.23
CA LEU A 253 16.67 -8.24 2.98
C LEU A 253 15.74 -9.46 3.04
N TRP A 254 15.56 -10.17 1.92
CA TRP A 254 14.75 -11.39 1.86
C TRP A 254 15.33 -12.48 2.77
N SER A 255 16.62 -12.79 2.64
CA SER A 255 17.29 -13.81 3.45
C SER A 255 17.27 -13.49 4.94
N ARG A 256 17.54 -12.23 5.33
CA ARG A 256 17.53 -11.79 6.72
C ARG A 256 16.12 -11.83 7.32
N THR A 257 15.10 -11.47 6.54
CA THR A 257 13.70 -11.51 6.98
C THR A 257 13.25 -12.95 7.15
N GLU A 258 13.55 -13.84 6.19
CA GLU A 258 13.24 -15.27 6.29
C GLU A 258 13.87 -15.88 7.56
N LYS A 259 15.15 -15.62 7.80
CA LYS A 259 15.84 -16.07 9.01
C LYS A 259 15.15 -15.56 10.28
N SER A 260 14.76 -14.28 10.29
CA SER A 260 14.08 -13.68 11.45
C SER A 260 12.72 -14.34 11.70
N ILE A 261 11.97 -14.69 10.64
CA ILE A 261 10.70 -15.43 10.76
C ILE A 261 10.97 -16.82 11.33
N ARG A 262 12.00 -17.54 10.85
CA ARG A 262 12.36 -18.87 11.37
C ARG A 262 12.72 -18.80 12.86
N ASP A 263 13.53 -17.84 13.28
CA ASP A 263 13.89 -17.62 14.68
C ASP A 263 12.64 -17.36 15.56
N ILE A 264 11.67 -16.57 15.07
CA ILE A 264 10.41 -16.30 15.77
C ILE A 264 9.60 -17.59 15.92
N LEU A 265 9.49 -18.39 14.86
CA LEU A 265 8.75 -19.65 14.91
C LEU A 265 9.41 -20.67 15.86
N ASP A 266 10.74 -20.76 15.88
CA ASP A 266 11.46 -21.63 16.81
C ASP A 266 11.16 -21.22 18.27
N GLN A 267 11.12 -19.91 18.56
CA GLN A 267 10.76 -19.42 19.89
C GLN A 267 9.31 -19.75 20.26
N MET A 268 8.37 -19.56 19.33
CA MET A 268 6.95 -19.91 19.54
C MET A 268 6.74 -21.40 19.78
N GLU A 269 7.54 -22.26 19.14
CA GLU A 269 7.51 -23.70 19.39
C GLU A 269 7.97 -24.04 20.81
N VAL A 270 9.07 -23.43 21.27
CA VAL A 270 9.58 -23.60 22.63
C VAL A 270 8.56 -23.15 23.68
N ASP A 271 7.84 -22.06 23.39
CA ASP A 271 6.80 -21.52 24.27
C ASP A 271 5.48 -22.31 24.21
N GLY A 272 5.37 -23.31 23.31
CA GLY A 272 4.19 -24.15 23.14
C GLY A 272 3.02 -23.45 22.46
N GLU A 273 3.28 -22.41 21.68
CA GLU A 273 2.28 -21.56 21.01
C GLU A 273 1.92 -22.04 19.59
N LEU A 274 2.72 -22.96 19.03
CA LEU A 274 2.48 -23.56 17.72
C LEU A 274 1.77 -24.92 17.82
N ASP A 275 0.74 -25.13 17.01
CA ASP A 275 0.16 -26.46 16.84
C ASP A 275 1.05 -27.34 15.95
N GLU A 276 1.11 -28.63 16.26
CA GLU A 276 1.81 -29.65 15.46
C GLU A 276 1.24 -29.79 14.03
N GLU A 277 -0.02 -29.40 13.78
CA GLU A 277 -0.67 -29.50 12.47
C GLU A 277 -0.31 -28.35 11.50
N VAL A 278 0.41 -27.32 11.97
CA VAL A 278 0.75 -26.16 11.15
C VAL A 278 1.93 -26.47 10.23
N ASP A 279 1.74 -26.26 8.93
CA ASP A 279 2.83 -26.28 7.97
C ASP A 279 3.73 -25.05 8.16
N ARG A 280 4.89 -25.28 8.78
CA ARG A 280 5.87 -24.22 9.09
C ARG A 280 6.45 -23.58 7.83
N GLU A 281 6.76 -24.36 6.80
CA GLU A 281 7.37 -23.81 5.58
C GLU A 281 6.37 -22.98 4.79
N GLN A 282 5.10 -23.40 4.74
CA GLN A 282 4.03 -22.59 4.16
C GLN A 282 3.83 -21.28 4.95
N LEU A 283 3.85 -21.33 6.29
CA LEU A 283 3.72 -20.14 7.14
C LEU A 283 4.89 -19.16 6.96
N VAL A 284 6.13 -19.65 6.88
CA VAL A 284 7.30 -18.82 6.57
C VAL A 284 7.10 -18.13 5.23
N THR A 285 6.72 -18.89 4.19
CA THR A 285 6.48 -18.35 2.85
C THR A 285 5.39 -17.30 2.84
N ASP A 286 4.25 -17.54 3.50
CA ASP A 286 3.12 -16.62 3.52
C ASP A 286 3.44 -15.33 4.28
N VAL A 287 4.12 -15.42 5.43
CA VAL A 287 4.55 -14.23 6.19
C VAL A 287 5.62 -13.44 5.44
N LEU A 288 6.59 -14.12 4.82
CA LEU A 288 7.65 -13.48 4.03
C LEU A 288 7.06 -12.74 2.83
N ASN A 289 6.18 -13.41 2.09
CA ASN A 289 5.46 -12.80 0.97
C ASN A 289 4.59 -11.64 1.44
N GLU A 290 3.99 -11.67 2.62
CA GLU A 290 3.18 -10.54 3.12
C GLU A 290 4.04 -9.35 3.55
N ALA A 291 5.22 -9.61 4.13
CA ALA A 291 6.16 -8.59 4.56
C ALA A 291 6.83 -7.88 3.37
N LEU A 292 7.34 -8.64 2.38
CA LEU A 292 8.18 -8.11 1.30
C LEU A 292 7.54 -8.19 -0.10
N GLY A 293 6.75 -9.23 -0.36
CA GLY A 293 6.08 -9.50 -1.65
C GLY A 293 4.60 -9.11 -1.66
N LEU A 294 3.81 -9.49 -2.66
CA LEU A 294 2.39 -9.14 -2.76
C LEU A 294 1.46 -9.99 -1.85
N GLY A 295 2.02 -10.63 -0.82
CA GLY A 295 1.29 -11.48 0.13
C GLY A 295 0.60 -12.66 -0.56
N PRO A 296 -0.65 -13.01 -0.17
CA PRO A 296 -1.39 -14.11 -0.78
C PRO A 296 -1.67 -13.91 -2.28
N LEU A 297 -1.49 -12.70 -2.82
CA LEU A 297 -1.69 -12.42 -4.23
C LEU A 297 -0.63 -13.07 -5.11
N GLU A 298 0.58 -13.31 -4.60
CA GLU A 298 1.67 -13.96 -5.35
C GLU A 298 1.23 -15.32 -5.92
N ALA A 299 0.60 -16.15 -5.09
CA ALA A 299 0.08 -17.45 -5.49
C ALA A 299 -1.02 -17.33 -6.58
N PHE A 300 -1.83 -16.28 -6.55
CA PHE A 300 -2.87 -16.07 -7.57
C PHE A 300 -2.31 -15.48 -8.86
N LEU A 301 -1.30 -14.62 -8.76
CA LEU A 301 -0.61 -14.04 -9.90
C LEU A 301 0.18 -15.11 -10.67
N ALA A 302 0.78 -16.08 -9.97
CA ALA A 302 1.46 -17.22 -10.57
C ALA A 302 0.53 -18.19 -11.32
N ASP A 303 -0.75 -18.26 -10.97
CA ASP A 303 -1.71 -19.21 -11.55
C ASP A 303 -2.36 -18.67 -12.85
N ASP A 304 -1.93 -19.19 -14.00
CA ASP A 304 -2.41 -18.78 -15.34
C ASP A 304 -3.91 -19.08 -15.60
N ASP A 305 -4.56 -19.96 -14.82
CA ASP A 305 -6.01 -20.20 -14.92
C ASP A 305 -6.84 -19.05 -14.31
N ILE A 306 -6.22 -18.16 -13.52
CA ILE A 306 -6.88 -17.00 -12.89
C ILE A 306 -6.88 -15.80 -13.84
N SER A 307 -8.05 -15.25 -14.11
CA SER A 307 -8.23 -14.04 -14.94
C SER A 307 -8.35 -12.75 -14.11
N GLU A 308 -8.94 -12.83 -12.92
CA GLU A 308 -9.20 -11.67 -12.08
C GLU A 308 -9.08 -12.03 -10.59
N ILE A 309 -8.53 -11.12 -9.80
CA ILE A 309 -8.38 -11.23 -8.35
C ILE A 309 -9.06 -10.03 -7.72
N MET A 310 -9.93 -10.25 -6.74
CA MET A 310 -10.70 -9.20 -6.06
C MET A 310 -10.54 -9.35 -4.54
N VAL A 311 -9.86 -8.39 -3.93
CA VAL A 311 -9.76 -8.23 -2.48
C VAL A 311 -10.84 -7.24 -2.06
N ASN A 312 -11.89 -7.71 -1.39
CA ASN A 312 -12.93 -6.82 -0.86
C ASN A 312 -12.53 -6.23 0.51
N HIS A 313 -11.82 -7.03 1.30
CA HIS A 313 -11.14 -6.66 2.56
C HIS A 313 -10.18 -7.80 2.91
N ALA A 314 -9.35 -7.63 3.96
CA ALA A 314 -8.29 -8.58 4.31
C ALA A 314 -8.70 -10.06 4.35
N THR A 315 -9.90 -10.35 4.85
CA THR A 315 -10.42 -11.71 5.03
C THR A 315 -11.38 -12.19 3.92
N GLN A 316 -11.58 -11.41 2.85
CA GLN A 316 -12.50 -11.77 1.78
C GLN A 316 -11.86 -11.50 0.41
N LEU A 317 -11.30 -12.57 -0.15
CA LEU A 317 -10.66 -12.57 -1.46
C LEU A 317 -11.46 -13.46 -2.41
N TYR A 318 -11.74 -12.96 -3.60
CA TYR A 318 -12.34 -13.69 -4.69
C TYR A 318 -11.36 -13.82 -5.84
N ILE A 319 -11.47 -14.93 -6.55
CA ILE A 319 -10.74 -15.17 -7.80
C ILE A 319 -11.74 -15.55 -8.88
N GLU A 320 -11.48 -15.12 -10.11
CA GLU A 320 -12.17 -15.60 -11.29
C GLU A 320 -11.31 -16.64 -12.00
N LYS A 321 -11.88 -17.84 -12.20
CA LYS A 321 -11.31 -18.89 -13.04
C LYS A 321 -12.32 -19.28 -14.11
N LYS A 322 -11.92 -19.21 -15.38
CA LYS A 322 -12.76 -19.61 -16.53
C LYS A 322 -14.17 -18.97 -16.50
N GLY A 323 -14.24 -17.67 -16.17
CA GLY A 323 -15.49 -16.91 -16.10
C GLY A 323 -16.34 -17.15 -14.84
N LYS A 324 -15.85 -17.93 -13.87
CA LYS A 324 -16.55 -18.22 -12.61
C LYS A 324 -15.82 -17.60 -11.43
N ILE A 325 -16.52 -16.72 -10.72
CA ILE A 325 -16.03 -16.11 -9.48
C ILE A 325 -16.24 -17.07 -8.31
N SER A 326 -15.19 -17.31 -7.52
CA SER A 326 -15.21 -18.11 -6.30
C SER A 326 -14.46 -17.42 -5.16
N LEU A 327 -14.96 -17.59 -3.94
CA LEU A 327 -14.23 -17.17 -2.74
C LEU A 327 -12.98 -18.03 -2.57
N SER A 328 -11.85 -17.41 -2.29
CA SER A 328 -10.58 -18.08 -2.02
C SER A 328 -10.48 -18.53 -0.55
N GLU A 329 -9.64 -19.54 -0.32
CA GLU A 329 -9.28 -20.00 1.03
C GLU A 329 -8.13 -19.19 1.62
N ARG A 330 -7.35 -18.47 0.79
CA ARG A 330 -6.30 -17.57 1.26
C ARG A 330 -6.86 -16.18 1.57
N THR A 331 -6.21 -15.52 2.52
CA THR A 331 -6.58 -14.22 3.06
C THR A 331 -5.32 -13.47 3.48
N PHE A 332 -5.45 -12.18 3.74
CA PHE A 332 -4.41 -11.38 4.39
C PHE A 332 -4.53 -11.47 5.91
N SER A 333 -3.41 -11.30 6.61
CA SER A 333 -3.37 -11.25 8.07
C SER A 333 -4.15 -10.05 8.64
N SER A 334 -4.16 -8.92 7.91
CA SER A 334 -4.75 -7.67 8.37
C SER A 334 -5.02 -6.67 7.24
N ASN A 335 -5.82 -5.64 7.52
CA ASN A 335 -5.99 -4.51 6.59
C ASN A 335 -4.67 -3.76 6.35
N GLN A 336 -3.77 -3.74 7.35
CA GLN A 336 -2.46 -3.09 7.21
C GLN A 336 -1.60 -3.79 6.16
N ALA A 337 -1.67 -5.12 6.10
CA ALA A 337 -0.96 -5.88 5.08
C ALA A 337 -1.49 -5.59 3.67
N VAL A 338 -2.81 -5.46 3.50
CA VAL A 338 -3.38 -5.04 2.22
C VAL A 338 -2.90 -3.64 1.82
N LEU A 339 -2.84 -2.70 2.77
CA LEU A 339 -2.30 -1.36 2.53
C LEU A 339 -0.82 -1.40 2.11
N GLY A 340 0.00 -2.20 2.80
CA GLY A 340 1.41 -2.38 2.45
C GLY A 340 1.61 -2.97 1.04
N VAL A 341 0.74 -3.91 0.63
CA VAL A 341 0.73 -4.41 -0.75
C VAL A 341 0.33 -3.32 -1.74
N ILE A 342 -0.69 -2.53 -1.45
CA ILE A 342 -1.10 -1.40 -2.30
C ILE A 342 0.07 -0.43 -2.47
N GLU A 343 0.74 -0.06 -1.37
CA GLU A 343 1.88 0.86 -1.37
C GLU A 343 3.03 0.33 -2.24
N ARG A 344 3.39 -0.95 -2.09
CA ARG A 344 4.44 -1.59 -2.91
C ARG A 344 4.07 -1.69 -4.40
N ILE A 345 2.78 -1.71 -4.74
CA ILE A 345 2.33 -1.65 -6.14
C ILE A 345 2.46 -0.23 -6.70
N VAL A 346 2.05 0.80 -5.94
CA VAL A 346 1.95 2.17 -6.46
C VAL A 346 3.26 2.96 -6.38
N ALA A 347 4.08 2.71 -5.37
CA ALA A 347 5.30 3.48 -5.10
C ALA A 347 6.30 3.46 -6.27
N PRO A 348 6.62 2.30 -6.90
CA PRO A 348 7.54 2.27 -8.04
C PRO A 348 7.03 3.00 -9.28
N ILE A 349 5.71 3.20 -9.39
CA ILE A 349 5.06 3.85 -10.54
C ILE A 349 4.98 5.38 -10.32
N GLY A 350 5.37 5.87 -9.14
CA GLY A 350 5.21 7.27 -8.77
C GLY A 350 3.75 7.68 -8.57
N ARG A 351 2.87 6.72 -8.26
CA ARG A 351 1.48 6.99 -7.90
C ARG A 351 1.32 7.08 -6.38
N ARG A 352 0.35 7.87 -5.94
CA ARG A 352 0.02 8.06 -4.53
C ARG A 352 -1.40 7.59 -4.26
N ILE A 353 -1.60 7.07 -3.06
CA ILE A 353 -2.90 6.71 -2.51
C ILE A 353 -2.87 6.97 -1.02
N ASP A 354 -3.77 7.84 -0.57
CA ASP A 354 -3.88 8.32 0.81
C ASP A 354 -5.33 8.74 1.08
N GLU A 355 -5.64 9.21 2.28
CA GLU A 355 -7.02 9.57 2.65
C GLU A 355 -7.59 10.73 1.81
N SER A 356 -6.74 11.59 1.24
CA SER A 356 -7.14 12.68 0.35
C SER A 356 -7.43 12.19 -1.08
N SER A 357 -6.66 11.20 -1.53
CA SER A 357 -6.78 10.53 -2.83
C SER A 357 -6.92 9.01 -2.66
N PRO A 358 -8.06 8.52 -2.14
CA PRO A 358 -8.22 7.14 -1.67
C PRO A 358 -8.48 6.12 -2.79
N LEU A 359 -8.25 6.47 -4.05
CA LEU A 359 -8.45 5.61 -5.22
C LEU A 359 -7.28 5.77 -6.18
N VAL A 360 -6.79 4.65 -6.71
CA VAL A 360 -5.69 4.63 -7.67
C VAL A 360 -5.85 3.53 -8.70
N ASP A 361 -5.46 3.84 -9.94
CA ASP A 361 -5.25 2.85 -11.00
C ASP A 361 -3.74 2.72 -11.27
N ALA A 362 -3.28 1.48 -11.36
CA ALA A 362 -1.87 1.12 -11.48
C ALA A 362 -1.66 -0.09 -12.41
N ARG A 363 -0.40 -0.43 -12.65
CA ARG A 363 0.02 -1.61 -13.42
C ARG A 363 1.12 -2.36 -12.69
N LEU A 364 1.00 -3.68 -12.63
CA LEU A 364 2.06 -4.55 -12.15
C LEU A 364 3.16 -4.70 -13.20
N LYS A 365 4.31 -5.26 -12.78
CA LYS A 365 5.46 -5.54 -13.65
C LYS A 365 5.12 -6.50 -14.80
N ASP A 366 4.17 -7.41 -14.59
CA ASP A 366 3.67 -8.36 -15.60
C ASP A 366 2.67 -7.74 -16.59
N GLY A 367 2.34 -6.44 -16.45
CA GLY A 367 1.38 -5.73 -17.28
C GLY A 367 -0.08 -5.81 -16.80
N SER A 368 -0.36 -6.60 -15.77
CA SER A 368 -1.67 -6.71 -15.14
C SER A 368 -2.13 -5.36 -14.60
N ARG A 369 -3.44 -5.09 -14.68
CA ARG A 369 -4.03 -3.81 -14.26
C ARG A 369 -4.53 -3.93 -12.83
N VAL A 370 -4.24 -2.92 -12.02
CA VAL A 370 -4.65 -2.87 -10.62
C VAL A 370 -5.53 -1.64 -10.41
N ASN A 371 -6.67 -1.83 -9.76
CA ASN A 371 -7.45 -0.77 -9.14
C ASN A 371 -7.41 -0.97 -7.63
N ALA A 372 -7.08 0.05 -6.87
CA ALA A 372 -7.11 -0.01 -5.41
C ALA A 372 -7.91 1.16 -4.83
N ILE A 373 -8.65 0.87 -3.76
CA ILE A 373 -9.49 1.82 -3.04
C ILE A 373 -9.23 1.61 -1.55
N ILE A 374 -8.98 2.69 -0.81
CA ILE A 374 -8.73 2.64 0.63
C ILE A 374 -9.82 3.43 1.40
N PRO A 375 -9.89 3.28 2.73
CA PRO A 375 -10.71 4.16 3.54
C PRO A 375 -10.35 5.64 3.30
N PRO A 376 -11.33 6.56 3.33
CA PRO A 376 -12.71 6.36 3.79
C PRO A 376 -13.69 5.82 2.72
N LEU A 377 -13.28 5.68 1.46
CA LEU A 377 -14.20 5.22 0.39
C LEU A 377 -14.57 3.73 0.51
N SER A 378 -13.70 2.91 1.10
CA SER A 378 -13.95 1.50 1.32
C SER A 378 -14.26 1.19 2.80
N LEU A 379 -15.55 1.01 3.10
CA LEU A 379 -16.07 0.94 4.48
C LEU A 379 -15.58 -0.26 5.30
N LYS A 380 -15.25 -1.38 4.66
CA LYS A 380 -14.84 -2.63 5.34
C LYS A 380 -13.32 -2.78 5.46
N GLY A 381 -12.56 -1.85 4.88
CA GLY A 381 -11.11 -1.96 4.72
C GLY A 381 -10.70 -1.72 3.27
N PRO A 382 -9.38 -1.73 2.99
CA PRO A 382 -8.85 -1.52 1.63
C PRO A 382 -9.32 -2.62 0.68
N CYS A 383 -9.64 -2.21 -0.55
CA CYS A 383 -10.06 -3.06 -1.64
C CYS A 383 -9.03 -3.00 -2.77
N VAL A 384 -8.80 -4.14 -3.44
CA VAL A 384 -7.90 -4.24 -4.60
C VAL A 384 -8.58 -5.11 -5.64
N THR A 385 -8.55 -4.71 -6.90
CA THR A 385 -8.96 -5.55 -8.03
C THR A 385 -7.82 -5.62 -9.03
N ILE A 386 -7.37 -6.83 -9.33
CA ILE A 386 -6.29 -7.10 -10.28
C ILE A 386 -6.87 -7.88 -11.45
N ARG A 387 -6.79 -7.28 -12.63
CA ARG A 387 -7.17 -7.94 -13.90
C ARG A 387 -5.89 -8.39 -14.57
N LYS A 388 -5.68 -9.71 -14.58
CA LYS A 388 -4.46 -10.30 -15.11
C LYS A 388 -4.37 -10.07 -16.61
N PHE A 389 -3.17 -9.74 -17.08
CA PHE A 389 -2.92 -9.68 -18.51
C PHE A 389 -2.87 -11.11 -19.05
N LYS A 390 -3.74 -11.45 -20.02
CA LYS A 390 -3.68 -12.76 -20.66
C LYS A 390 -2.40 -12.85 -21.49
N ARG A 391 -1.59 -13.89 -21.24
CA ARG A 391 -0.39 -14.19 -22.03
C ARG A 391 -0.74 -14.51 -23.48
N GLU A 392 -1.87 -15.17 -23.70
CA GLU A 392 -2.39 -15.47 -25.04
C GLU A 392 -3.15 -14.27 -25.61
N THR A 393 -2.61 -13.69 -26.69
CA THR A 393 -3.30 -12.69 -27.50
C THR A 393 -4.35 -13.39 -28.36
N LEU A 394 -5.57 -12.86 -28.36
CA LEU A 394 -6.62 -13.36 -29.25
C LEU A 394 -6.23 -13.10 -30.71
N THR A 395 -6.25 -14.15 -31.54
CA THR A 395 -6.02 -13.99 -32.98
C THR A 395 -7.28 -13.49 -33.68
N ILE A 396 -7.15 -13.09 -34.94
CA ILE A 396 -8.32 -12.69 -35.74
C ILE A 396 -9.28 -13.89 -35.92
N GLU A 397 -8.74 -15.10 -36.05
CA GLU A 397 -9.52 -16.35 -36.12
C GLU A 397 -10.31 -16.59 -34.83
N ASP A 398 -9.72 -16.30 -33.67
CA ASP A 398 -10.42 -16.38 -32.38
C ASP A 398 -11.58 -15.38 -32.32
N LEU A 399 -11.37 -14.14 -32.78
CA LEU A 399 -12.42 -13.12 -32.80
C LEU A 399 -13.58 -13.50 -33.73
N ILE A 400 -13.28 -14.11 -34.88
CA ILE A 400 -14.28 -14.68 -35.79
C ILE A 400 -15.01 -15.84 -35.12
N LYS A 401 -14.28 -16.77 -34.50
CA LYS A 401 -14.84 -17.93 -33.77
C LYS A 401 -15.77 -17.50 -32.64
N TYR A 402 -15.41 -16.44 -31.91
CA TYR A 402 -16.23 -15.83 -30.86
C TYR A 402 -17.36 -14.93 -31.40
N LYS A 403 -17.47 -14.78 -32.73
CA LYS A 403 -18.46 -13.94 -33.40
C LYS A 403 -18.41 -12.48 -32.96
N THR A 404 -17.23 -12.03 -32.54
CA THR A 404 -16.97 -10.63 -32.22
C THR A 404 -16.78 -9.82 -33.50
N VAL A 405 -16.19 -10.45 -34.54
CA VAL A 405 -15.95 -9.88 -35.87
C VAL A 405 -16.43 -10.89 -36.92
N THR A 406 -16.98 -10.43 -38.06
CA THR A 406 -17.33 -11.32 -39.17
C THR A 406 -16.10 -11.58 -40.06
N PRO A 407 -16.05 -12.70 -40.82
CA PRO A 407 -14.95 -12.94 -41.75
C PRO A 407 -14.72 -11.79 -42.73
N GLN A 408 -15.80 -11.15 -43.21
CA GLN A 408 -15.71 -10.02 -44.13
C GLN A 408 -15.09 -8.78 -43.48
N MET A 409 -15.35 -8.56 -42.18
CA MET A 409 -14.73 -7.46 -41.42
C MET A 409 -13.27 -7.73 -41.08
N ALA A 410 -12.87 -9.00 -40.98
CA ALA A 410 -11.48 -9.37 -40.77
C ALA A 410 -10.63 -9.24 -42.06
N GLU A 411 -11.26 -9.38 -43.23
CA GLU A 411 -10.63 -9.25 -44.54
C GLU A 411 -10.55 -7.80 -45.05
N PHE A 412 -11.50 -6.94 -44.64
CA PHE A 412 -11.55 -5.51 -44.97
C PHE A 412 -10.50 -4.69 -44.21
#